data_AF-A0A0U3AAM6-F1
#
_entry.id   AF-A0A0U3AAM6-F1
#
_cell.length_a   1.000
_cell.length_b   1.000
_cell.length_c   1.000
_cell.angle_alpha   90.00
_cell.angle_beta   90.00
_cell.angle_gamma   90.00
#
_symmetry.space_group_name_H-M   'P 1'
#
loop_
_entity.id
_entity.type
_entity.pdbx_description
1 polymer ?
#
loop_
_entity_poly.entity_id
_entity_poly.type
_entity_poly.pdbx_seq_one_letter_code
_entity_poly.pdbx_strand_id
1 'polypeptide(L)'
;MAWSAINGVAGSYSEKVPIVCLCGSVPLKSLNRNLLIHHTSADTDRDAVLRGYAQVTAAQTRLTPQNAASEIDRLILTAWQRKLPVYLELPSDIAHLHVEVPTEPLEFLMPPSDPEQLTTCADAIVAHLTSAYSPTILIDLDAERFDVAREVEELAGKLQLPIAATTTAKGVIDET
;
A
#
# COMPACT_ATOMS: atom_id res chain seq x y z
N MET A 1 6.88 -14.07 -16.53
CA MET A 1 6.82 -14.75 -15.21
C MET A 1 6.83 -13.70 -14.11
N ALA A 2 6.20 -13.97 -12.95
CA ALA A 2 6.06 -13.01 -11.84
C ALA A 2 7.38 -12.35 -11.41
N TRP A 3 8.50 -13.08 -11.46
CA TRP A 3 9.82 -12.55 -11.08
C TRP A 3 10.27 -11.31 -11.84
N SER A 4 9.92 -11.17 -13.12
CA SER A 4 10.35 -10.00 -13.90
C SER A 4 9.69 -8.71 -13.44
N ALA A 5 8.48 -8.79 -12.87
CA ALA A 5 7.74 -7.62 -12.38
C ALA A 5 8.19 -7.16 -11.00
N ILE A 6 8.94 -7.99 -10.25
CA ILE A 6 9.30 -7.70 -8.85
C ILE A 6 10.08 -6.39 -8.70
N ASN A 7 10.87 -6.01 -9.70
CA ASN A 7 11.62 -4.75 -9.69
C ASN A 7 10.67 -3.53 -9.75
N GLY A 8 9.64 -3.57 -10.59
CA GLY A 8 8.63 -2.51 -10.65
C GLY A 8 7.80 -2.43 -9.38
N VAL A 9 7.51 -3.59 -8.77
CA VAL A 9 6.82 -3.66 -7.47
C VAL A 9 7.69 -3.10 -6.35
N ALA A 10 8.99 -3.41 -6.33
CA ALA A 10 9.94 -2.83 -5.39
C ALA A 10 10.03 -1.30 -5.52
N GLY A 11 10.10 -0.78 -6.75
CA GLY A 11 10.06 0.67 -6.98
C GLY A 11 8.76 1.30 -6.48
N SER A 12 7.63 0.63 -6.69
CA SER A 12 6.33 1.09 -6.16
C SER A 12 6.30 1.07 -4.62
N TYR A 13 6.98 0.10 -4.00
CA TYR A 13 7.12 0.04 -2.54
C TYR A 13 7.95 1.22 -2.02
N SER A 14 9.05 1.55 -2.68
CA SER A 14 9.91 2.68 -2.33
C SER A 14 9.20 4.04 -2.46
N GLU A 15 8.40 4.21 -3.51
CA GLU A 15 7.73 5.48 -3.86
C GLU A 15 6.30 5.59 -3.31
N LYS A 16 5.91 4.64 -2.45
CA LYS A 16 4.57 4.51 -1.88
C LYS A 16 3.45 4.57 -2.92
N VAL A 17 3.59 3.83 -4.00
CA VAL A 17 2.59 3.74 -5.06
C VAL A 17 1.69 2.52 -4.82
N PRO A 18 0.38 2.72 -4.60
CA PRO A 18 -0.55 1.64 -4.27
C PRO A 18 -0.95 0.83 -5.51
N ILE A 19 -0.14 -0.13 -5.91
CA ILE A 19 -0.45 -1.04 -7.02
C ILE A 19 -0.88 -2.43 -6.52
N VAL A 20 -1.76 -3.09 -7.28
CA VAL A 20 -2.10 -4.52 -7.10
C VAL A 20 -1.40 -5.33 -8.18
N CYS A 21 -0.37 -6.09 -7.79
CA CYS A 21 0.34 -6.99 -8.69
C CYS A 21 -0.41 -8.32 -8.80
N LEU A 22 -1.25 -8.48 -9.83
CA LEU A 22 -1.96 -9.72 -10.12
C LEU A 22 -1.10 -10.64 -10.98
N CYS A 23 -0.85 -11.85 -10.50
CA CYS A 23 -0.09 -12.87 -11.21
C CYS A 23 -0.86 -14.18 -11.29
N GLY A 24 -1.07 -14.69 -12.51
CA GLY A 24 -1.56 -16.05 -12.70
C GLY A 24 -0.53 -17.09 -12.23
N SER A 25 -1.00 -18.21 -11.70
CA SER A 25 -0.15 -19.33 -11.30
C SER A 25 -0.66 -20.69 -11.78
N VAL A 26 0.14 -21.73 -11.52
CA VAL A 26 -0.21 -23.11 -11.87
C VAL A 26 -1.48 -23.54 -11.10
N PRO A 27 -2.22 -24.54 -11.59
CA PRO A 27 -3.47 -24.96 -10.95
C PRO A 27 -3.31 -25.24 -9.45
N LEU A 28 -4.27 -24.83 -8.64
CA LEU A 28 -4.29 -25.03 -7.19
C LEU A 28 -4.19 -26.51 -6.83
N LYS A 29 -4.86 -27.38 -7.59
CA LYS A 29 -4.74 -28.85 -7.45
C LYS A 29 -3.30 -29.35 -7.66
N SER A 30 -2.55 -28.71 -8.56
CA SER A 30 -1.18 -29.07 -8.86
C SER A 30 -0.21 -28.57 -7.79
N LEU A 31 -0.45 -27.36 -7.29
CA LEU A 31 0.22 -26.85 -6.09
C LEU A 31 0.01 -27.84 -4.96
N ASN A 32 -1.22 -28.21 -4.59
CA ASN A 32 -1.49 -29.13 -3.48
C ASN A 32 -0.77 -30.49 -3.60
N ARG A 33 -0.56 -30.99 -4.83
CA ARG A 33 0.05 -32.30 -5.13
C ARG A 33 1.57 -32.27 -5.36
N ASN A 34 2.23 -31.12 -5.31
CA ASN A 34 3.67 -30.96 -5.51
C ASN A 34 4.15 -31.39 -6.90
N LEU A 35 3.33 -31.15 -7.91
CA LEU A 35 3.71 -31.52 -9.26
C LEU A 35 4.80 -30.57 -9.78
N LEU A 36 5.82 -31.13 -10.41
CA LEU A 36 6.82 -30.37 -11.14
C LEU A 36 6.19 -29.83 -12.42
N ILE A 37 6.05 -28.51 -12.54
CA ILE A 37 5.35 -27.86 -13.66
C ILE A 37 6.24 -26.79 -14.30
N HIS A 38 6.13 -26.65 -15.62
CA HIS A 38 6.73 -25.57 -16.38
C HIS A 38 6.39 -24.19 -15.78
N HIS A 39 7.36 -23.28 -15.73
CA HIS A 39 7.27 -21.96 -15.06
C HIS A 39 7.18 -21.96 -13.53
N THR A 40 7.47 -23.10 -12.90
CA THR A 40 7.90 -23.15 -11.50
C THR A 40 9.42 -23.32 -11.44
N SER A 41 10.02 -23.18 -10.26
CA SER A 41 11.44 -23.51 -10.06
C SER A 41 11.75 -25.00 -10.26
N ALA A 42 10.76 -25.84 -10.61
CA ALA A 42 10.85 -27.30 -10.67
C ALA A 42 11.43 -27.90 -9.38
N ASP A 43 11.15 -27.24 -8.26
CA ASP A 43 11.46 -27.65 -6.90
C ASP A 43 10.12 -27.81 -6.15
N THR A 44 10.18 -28.46 -4.99
CA THR A 44 9.07 -28.69 -4.07
C THR A 44 8.56 -27.43 -3.37
N ASP A 45 9.24 -26.30 -3.58
CA ASP A 45 8.92 -25.02 -2.96
C ASP A 45 7.87 -24.23 -3.74
N ARG A 46 6.63 -24.37 -3.30
CA ARG A 46 5.44 -23.75 -3.91
C ARG A 46 5.30 -22.27 -3.59
N ASP A 47 6.01 -21.78 -2.58
CA ASP A 47 5.81 -20.44 -2.05
C ASP A 47 7.01 -19.52 -2.34
N ALA A 48 7.94 -19.96 -3.20
CA ALA A 48 9.11 -19.18 -3.58
C ALA A 48 8.75 -17.77 -4.08
N VAL A 49 7.73 -17.66 -4.95
CA VAL A 49 7.27 -16.36 -5.47
C VAL A 49 6.67 -15.51 -4.36
N LEU A 50 5.76 -16.08 -3.56
CA LEU A 50 5.16 -15.40 -2.40
C LEU A 50 6.25 -14.91 -1.43
N ARG A 51 7.26 -15.71 -1.11
CA ARG A 51 8.33 -15.26 -0.22
C ARG A 51 9.20 -14.16 -0.82
N GLY A 52 9.44 -14.19 -2.13
CA GLY A 52 10.13 -13.09 -2.82
C GLY A 52 9.36 -11.78 -2.73
N TYR A 53 8.06 -11.82 -3.02
CA TYR A 53 7.19 -10.65 -2.98
C TYR A 53 6.92 -10.12 -1.58
N ALA A 54 7.05 -10.95 -0.53
CA ALA A 54 6.90 -10.52 0.87
C ALA A 54 7.83 -9.39 1.28
N GLN A 55 8.99 -9.25 0.61
CA GLN A 55 9.98 -8.21 0.90
C GLN A 55 9.63 -6.85 0.29
N VAL A 56 8.74 -6.83 -0.70
CA VAL A 56 8.44 -5.66 -1.53
C VAL A 56 6.95 -5.39 -1.64
N THR A 57 6.14 -5.95 -0.75
CA THR A 57 4.69 -5.71 -0.69
C THR A 57 4.20 -5.59 0.75
N ALA A 58 3.16 -4.80 0.96
CA ALA A 58 2.55 -4.62 2.27
C ALA A 58 1.64 -5.79 2.68
N ALA A 59 1.11 -6.50 1.68
CA ALA A 59 0.29 -7.69 1.86
C ALA A 59 0.35 -8.54 0.59
N GLN A 60 0.12 -9.83 0.77
CA GLN A 60 0.02 -10.77 -0.33
C GLN A 60 -0.94 -11.90 -0.02
N THR A 61 -1.41 -12.57 -1.06
CA THR A 61 -2.21 -13.78 -0.93
C THR A 61 -2.08 -14.70 -2.13
N ARG A 62 -2.39 -15.98 -1.92
CA ARG A 62 -2.77 -16.91 -2.99
C ARG A 62 -4.26 -17.17 -2.87
N LEU A 63 -5.00 -16.91 -3.94
CA LEU A 63 -6.44 -17.10 -3.92
C LEU A 63 -6.82 -18.57 -3.91
N THR A 64 -7.88 -18.85 -3.16
CA THR A 64 -8.69 -20.06 -3.17
C THR A 64 -10.15 -19.65 -3.33
N PRO A 65 -11.05 -20.54 -3.78
CA PRO A 65 -12.47 -20.22 -3.87
C PRO A 65 -13.06 -19.76 -2.53
N GLN A 66 -12.51 -20.23 -1.41
CA GLN A 66 -13.00 -19.94 -0.07
C GLN A 66 -12.55 -18.57 0.47
N ASN A 67 -11.41 -18.04 0.00
CA ASN A 67 -10.87 -16.77 0.51
C ASN A 67 -11.00 -15.62 -0.49
N ALA A 68 -11.45 -15.89 -1.72
CA ALA A 68 -11.34 -14.95 -2.84
C ALA A 68 -11.94 -13.57 -2.54
N ALA A 69 -13.19 -13.52 -2.07
CA ALA A 69 -13.87 -12.27 -1.77
C ALA A 69 -13.12 -11.46 -0.69
N SER A 70 -12.89 -12.06 0.48
CA SER A 70 -12.25 -11.37 1.61
C SER A 70 -10.81 -10.95 1.35
N GLU A 71 -10.03 -11.77 0.64
CA GLU A 71 -8.61 -11.46 0.40
C GLU A 71 -8.41 -10.42 -0.69
N ILE A 72 -9.27 -10.38 -1.72
CA ILE A 72 -9.24 -9.31 -2.72
C ILE A 72 -9.51 -7.96 -2.04
N ASP A 73 -10.58 -7.88 -1.26
CA ASP A 73 -10.95 -6.65 -0.53
C ASP A 73 -9.83 -6.23 0.43
N ARG A 74 -9.30 -7.17 1.22
CA ARG A 74 -8.18 -6.92 2.14
C ARG A 74 -6.96 -6.36 1.40
N LEU A 75 -6.60 -6.91 0.25
CA LEU A 75 -5.44 -6.45 -0.52
C LEU A 75 -5.67 -5.06 -1.10
N ILE A 76 -6.83 -4.79 -1.69
CA ILE A 76 -7.20 -3.46 -2.22
C ILE A 76 -7.16 -2.41 -1.11
N LEU A 77 -7.81 -2.68 0.02
CA LEU A 77 -7.83 -1.78 1.17
C LEU A 77 -6.42 -1.59 1.75
N THR A 78 -5.63 -2.66 1.88
CA THR A 78 -4.26 -2.54 2.39
C THR A 78 -3.40 -1.67 1.48
N ALA A 79 -3.51 -1.86 0.16
CA ALA A 79 -2.77 -1.05 -0.81
C ALA A 79 -3.16 0.42 -0.69
N TRP A 80 -4.47 0.71 -0.66
CA TRP A 80 -4.99 2.06 -0.57
C TRP A 80 -4.66 2.75 0.76
N GLN A 81 -4.80 2.07 1.90
CA GLN A 81 -4.56 2.63 3.23
C GLN A 81 -3.07 2.88 3.48
N ARG A 82 -2.22 1.93 3.10
CA ARG A 82 -0.77 2.03 3.36
C ARG A 82 -0.01 2.75 2.27
N LYS A 83 -0.66 3.01 1.13
CA LYS A 83 -0.01 3.52 -0.09
C LYS A 83 1.16 2.64 -0.49
N LEU A 84 0.97 1.32 -0.46
CA LEU A 84 2.03 0.35 -0.74
C LEU A 84 1.52 -0.73 -1.69
N PRO A 85 2.40 -1.36 -2.48
CA PRO A 85 2.01 -2.41 -3.38
C PRO A 85 1.58 -3.67 -2.62
N VAL A 86 0.71 -4.45 -3.25
CA VAL A 86 0.25 -5.76 -2.78
C VAL A 86 0.36 -6.81 -3.87
N TYR A 87 0.49 -8.09 -3.50
CA TYR A 87 0.64 -9.19 -4.44
C TYR A 87 -0.53 -10.17 -4.37
N LEU A 88 -1.10 -10.51 -5.52
CA LEU A 88 -2.21 -11.45 -5.63
C LEU A 88 -1.85 -12.56 -6.61
N GLU A 89 -1.74 -13.78 -6.09
CA GLU A 89 -1.54 -14.98 -6.90
C GLU A 89 -2.90 -15.64 -7.23
N LEU A 90 -3.21 -15.79 -8.51
CA LEU A 90 -4.45 -16.38 -9.01
C LEU A 90 -4.18 -17.72 -9.72
N PRO A 91 -4.45 -18.86 -9.06
CA PRO A 91 -4.37 -20.17 -9.70
C PRO A 91 -5.29 -20.30 -10.92
N SER A 92 -4.75 -20.82 -12.01
CA SER A 92 -5.45 -20.89 -13.31
C SER A 92 -6.74 -21.73 -13.31
N ASP A 93 -6.85 -22.74 -12.45
CA ASP A 93 -8.02 -23.62 -12.37
C ASP A 93 -9.17 -23.05 -11.53
N ILE A 94 -8.99 -21.89 -10.88
CA ILE A 94 -10.06 -21.26 -10.09
C ILE A 94 -10.59 -19.95 -10.68
N ALA A 95 -9.91 -19.39 -11.69
CA ALA A 95 -10.24 -18.09 -12.28
C ALA A 95 -11.64 -18.01 -12.94
N HIS A 96 -12.26 -19.16 -13.21
CA HIS A 96 -13.59 -19.27 -13.83
C HIS A 96 -14.68 -19.71 -12.84
N LEU A 97 -14.34 -19.90 -11.57
CA LEU A 97 -15.28 -20.32 -10.55
C LEU A 97 -16.10 -19.11 -10.07
N HIS A 98 -17.37 -19.37 -9.77
CA HIS A 98 -18.23 -18.38 -9.13
C HIS A 98 -18.04 -18.50 -7.61
N VAL A 99 -17.97 -17.35 -6.95
CA VAL A 99 -17.88 -17.24 -5.50
C VAL A 99 -18.97 -16.30 -5.01
N GLU A 100 -19.46 -16.51 -3.79
CA GLU A 100 -20.33 -15.55 -3.14
C GLU A 100 -19.53 -14.31 -2.75
N VAL A 101 -20.08 -13.12 -3.00
CA VAL A 101 -19.47 -11.84 -2.68
C VAL A 101 -20.47 -10.98 -1.90
N PRO A 102 -20.01 -10.08 -1.01
CA PRO A 102 -20.88 -9.08 -0.40
C PRO A 102 -21.57 -8.22 -1.46
N THR A 103 -22.78 -7.76 -1.17
CA THR A 103 -23.52 -6.85 -2.06
C THR A 103 -23.15 -5.39 -1.82
N GLU A 104 -22.61 -5.09 -0.65
CA GLU A 104 -22.19 -3.77 -0.23
C GLU A 104 -20.92 -3.36 -0.99
N PRO A 105 -20.80 -2.09 -1.41
CA PRO A 105 -19.58 -1.59 -2.02
C PRO A 105 -18.44 -1.60 -1.00
N LEU A 106 -17.21 -1.81 -1.48
CA LEU A 106 -16.02 -1.74 -0.66
C LEU A 106 -15.80 -0.30 -0.16
N GLU A 107 -15.82 -0.11 1.15
CA GLU A 107 -15.65 1.21 1.78
C GLU A 107 -14.17 1.56 1.99
N PHE A 108 -13.75 2.67 1.39
CA PHE A 108 -12.39 3.20 1.54
C PHE A 108 -12.32 4.15 2.73
N LEU A 109 -12.15 3.58 3.93
CA LEU A 109 -12.05 4.32 5.18
C LEU A 109 -10.65 4.19 5.79
N MET A 110 -10.08 5.33 6.17
CA MET A 110 -8.91 5.36 7.04
C MET A 110 -9.36 5.13 8.49
N PRO A 111 -8.68 4.27 9.26
CA PRO A 111 -8.96 4.14 10.68
C PRO A 111 -8.79 5.50 11.37
N PRO A 112 -9.72 5.89 12.28
CA PRO A 112 -9.57 7.12 13.02
C PRO A 112 -8.34 7.06 13.93
N SER A 113 -7.68 8.20 14.12
CA SER A 113 -6.66 8.34 15.15
C SER A 113 -7.26 8.12 16.53
N ASP A 114 -6.46 7.56 17.45
CA ASP A 114 -6.82 7.51 18.86
C ASP A 114 -6.95 8.95 19.42
N PRO A 115 -8.08 9.33 20.05
CA PRO A 115 -8.31 10.72 20.47
C PRO A 115 -7.31 11.25 21.49
N GLU A 116 -6.84 10.39 22.41
CA GLU A 116 -5.89 10.77 23.45
C GLU A 116 -4.49 10.98 22.85
N GLN A 117 -4.04 10.06 21.99
CA GLN A 117 -2.77 10.19 21.27
C GLN A 117 -2.78 11.39 20.33
N LEU A 118 -3.89 11.64 19.64
CA LEU A 118 -4.04 12.80 18.77
C LEU A 118 -3.89 14.11 19.54
N THR A 119 -4.59 14.23 20.68
CA THR A 119 -4.52 15.42 21.54
C THR A 119 -3.10 15.60 22.07
N THR A 120 -2.50 14.53 22.59
CA THR A 120 -1.13 14.56 23.13
C THR A 120 -0.10 14.98 22.07
N CYS A 121 -0.23 14.45 20.84
CA CYS A 121 0.64 14.80 19.73
C CYS A 121 0.48 16.26 19.32
N ALA A 122 -0.77 16.74 19.21
CA ALA A 122 -1.07 18.12 18.85
C ALA A 122 -0.51 19.10 19.90
N ASP A 123 -0.73 18.84 21.18
CA ASP A 123 -0.22 19.67 22.28
C ASP A 123 1.31 19.74 22.28
N ALA A 124 1.99 18.61 22.03
CA ALA A 124 3.44 18.56 21.92
C ALA A 124 3.95 19.40 20.73
N ILE A 125 3.32 19.29 19.55
CA ILE A 125 3.66 20.08 18.37
C ILE A 125 3.48 21.58 18.66
N VAL A 126 2.35 21.97 19.27
CA VAL A 126 2.07 23.37 19.63
C VAL A 126 3.11 23.92 20.61
N ALA A 127 3.49 23.14 21.62
CA ALA A 127 4.52 23.53 22.57
C ALA A 127 5.88 23.76 21.87
N HIS A 128 6.27 22.85 20.97
CA HIS A 128 7.50 22.99 20.20
C HIS A 128 7.48 24.22 19.30
N LEU A 129 6.39 24.44 18.54
CA LEU A 129 6.24 25.61 17.67
C LEU A 129 6.28 26.93 18.45
N THR A 130 5.63 26.98 19.62
CA THR A 130 5.59 28.18 20.47
C THR A 130 6.96 28.53 21.05
N SER A 131 7.78 27.53 21.36
CA SER A 131 9.13 27.73 21.91
C SER A 131 10.20 28.00 20.85
N ALA A 132 9.90 27.75 19.57
CA ALA A 132 10.86 27.86 18.48
C ALA A 132 11.09 29.33 18.08
N TYR A 133 12.34 29.70 17.81
CA TYR A 133 12.68 31.04 17.33
C TYR A 133 12.29 31.27 15.85
N SER A 134 12.43 30.23 15.02
CA SER A 134 12.17 30.30 13.57
C SER A 134 11.66 28.95 13.05
N PRO A 135 10.42 28.57 13.40
CA PRO A 135 9.80 27.33 12.90
C PRO A 135 9.51 27.40 11.39
N THR A 136 9.62 26.27 10.71
CA THR A 136 9.37 26.09 9.28
C THR A 136 8.75 24.71 9.06
N ILE A 137 7.88 24.60 8.05
CA ILE A 137 7.31 23.31 7.61
C ILE A 137 8.12 22.81 6.40
N LEU A 138 8.58 21.56 6.48
CA LEU A 138 9.22 20.86 5.37
C LEU A 138 8.34 19.68 4.98
N ILE A 139 7.91 19.62 3.72
CA ILE A 139 7.08 18.55 3.19
C ILE A 139 7.85 17.64 2.24
N ASP A 140 7.42 16.40 2.17
CA ASP A 140 7.90 15.39 1.22
C ASP A 140 6.71 14.72 0.52
N LEU A 141 6.99 13.80 -0.42
CA LEU A 141 6.06 13.14 -1.31
C LEU A 141 4.90 12.45 -0.58
N ASP A 142 5.11 12.03 0.67
CA ASP A 142 4.07 11.45 1.52
C ASP A 142 2.84 12.36 1.67
N ALA A 143 3.02 13.68 1.67
CA ALA A 143 1.90 14.61 1.78
C ALA A 143 0.91 14.47 0.61
N GLU A 144 1.42 14.24 -0.60
CA GLU A 144 0.62 13.95 -1.79
C GLU A 144 0.03 12.54 -1.71
N ARG A 145 0.83 11.54 -1.31
CA ARG A 145 0.39 10.13 -1.26
C ARG A 145 -0.79 9.92 -0.32
N PHE A 146 -0.83 10.65 0.78
CA PHE A 146 -1.90 10.60 1.77
C PHE A 146 -2.98 11.67 1.59
N ASP A 147 -2.90 12.48 0.53
CA ASP A 147 -3.89 13.53 0.23
C ASP A 147 -4.05 14.54 1.37
N VAL A 148 -2.92 14.99 1.94
CA VAL A 148 -2.87 15.96 3.05
C VAL A 148 -2.11 17.24 2.73
N ALA A 149 -1.64 17.39 1.49
CA ALA A 149 -0.83 18.53 1.06
C ALA A 149 -1.55 19.87 1.31
N ARG A 150 -2.83 19.95 0.94
CA ARG A 150 -3.66 21.15 1.10
C ARG A 150 -3.86 21.50 2.58
N GLU A 151 -4.09 20.52 3.42
CA GLU A 151 -4.25 20.70 4.87
C GLU A 151 -2.97 21.23 5.51
N VAL A 152 -1.80 20.79 5.03
CA VAL A 152 -0.51 21.30 5.46
C VAL A 152 -0.28 22.74 4.99
N GLU A 153 -0.64 23.09 3.75
CA GLU A 153 -0.60 24.46 3.25
C GLU A 153 -1.52 25.39 4.06
N GLU A 154 -2.76 24.95 4.33
CA GLU A 154 -3.71 25.72 5.14
C GLU A 154 -3.17 25.97 6.56
N LEU A 155 -2.50 24.97 7.16
CA LEU A 155 -1.84 25.11 8.45
C LEU A 155 -0.69 26.11 8.39
N ALA A 156 0.17 26.02 7.38
CA ALA A 156 1.27 26.94 7.16
C ALA A 156 0.77 28.39 7.05
N GLY A 157 -0.29 28.61 6.26
CA GLY A 157 -0.91 29.93 6.07
C GLY A 157 -1.51 30.49 7.36
N LYS A 158 -2.23 29.67 8.14
CA LYS A 158 -2.81 30.09 9.43
C LYS A 158 -1.74 30.48 10.46
N LEU A 159 -0.64 29.74 10.50
CA LEU A 159 0.46 29.98 11.43
C LEU A 159 1.49 30.99 10.90
N GLN A 160 1.34 31.45 9.66
CA GLN A 160 2.29 32.31 8.95
C GLN A 160 3.71 31.72 8.93
N LEU A 161 3.80 30.40 8.78
CA LEU A 161 5.08 29.69 8.74
C LEU A 161 5.61 29.59 7.31
N PRO A 162 6.93 29.73 7.11
CA PRO A 162 7.55 29.31 5.86
C PRO A 162 7.28 27.83 5.61
N ILE A 163 7.02 27.48 4.36
CA ILE A 163 6.88 26.10 3.89
C ILE A 163 7.87 25.84 2.76
N ALA A 164 8.48 24.66 2.75
CA ALA A 164 9.35 24.21 1.68
C ALA A 164 9.05 22.75 1.35
N ALA A 165 9.29 22.36 0.10
CA ALA A 165 9.17 20.99 -0.37
C ALA A 165 10.56 20.41 -0.68
N THR A 166 10.74 19.12 -0.39
CA THR A 166 11.88 18.35 -0.90
C THR A 166 11.78 18.20 -2.42
N THR A 167 12.87 17.77 -3.07
CA THR A 167 12.90 17.56 -4.53
C THR A 167 11.88 16.52 -5.00
N THR A 168 11.60 15.52 -4.17
CA THR A 168 10.64 14.44 -4.42
C THR A 168 9.20 14.93 -4.33
N ALA A 169 8.93 16.01 -3.61
CA ALA A 169 7.63 16.65 -3.48
C ALA A 169 7.44 17.86 -4.42
N LYS A 170 8.22 17.95 -5.50
CA LYS A 170 8.11 19.07 -6.44
C LYS A 170 6.70 19.13 -7.04
N GLY A 171 6.04 20.28 -6.90
CA GLY A 171 4.68 20.50 -7.42
C GLY A 171 3.56 19.96 -6.53
N VAL A 172 3.88 19.49 -5.33
CA VAL A 172 2.87 19.09 -4.32
C VAL A 172 2.20 20.31 -3.68
N ILE A 173 2.89 21.45 -3.64
CA ILE A 173 2.37 22.72 -3.13
C ILE A 173 2.44 23.82 -4.19
N ASP A 174 1.62 24.84 -4.01
CA ASP A 174 1.70 26.06 -4.82
C ASP A 174 2.99 26.84 -4.50
N GLU A 175 3.76 27.16 -5.54
CA GLU A 175 5.04 27.88 -5.44
C GLU A 175 4.94 29.32 -6.00
N THR A 176 3.73 29.82 -6.22
CA THR A 176 3.44 31.19 -6.71
C THR A 176 3.04 32.15 -5.60
#